data_AF-A0A7C7S122-F1
#
_entry.id   AF-A0A7C7S122-F1
#
_cell.length_a   1.000
_cell.length_b   1.000
_cell.length_c   1.000
_cell.angle_alpha   90.00
_cell.angle_beta   90.00
_cell.angle_gamma   90.00
#
_symmetry.space_group_name_H-M   'P 1'
#
loop_
_entity.id
_entity.type
_entity.pdbx_description
1 polymer ?
#
loop_
_entity_poly.entity_id
_entity_poly.type
_entity_poly.pdbx_seq_one_letter_code
_entity_poly.pdbx_strand_id
1 'polypeptide(L)'
;MAQAAVIKKKVEGIPEKLHVWPYLVRLEFLCAILTIIALTVWSIVIDAPLEEAANPTKTPNPSKAPWYFLGLQDILVYFDPWFAGVVAPVLIIVGLMLIPYLDVNPLGNGYYTYHERKAAIWVYCFGFLVLWIALIIMGVFLRGPGWNLFMPWQYWDPHKVVALVNVDLPYAFGVRTYNGAMLFGGAVILGYFAVGTAIYFFMERKALKAVGFLRMFLKIELFLIMMGIVIKIVLRLGFNIKYVWVTPWFNI
;
A
#
# COMPACT_ATOMS: atom_id res chain seq x y z
N MET A 1 -5.73 43.12 0.96
CA MET A 1 -4.86 42.72 -0.16
C MET A 1 -5.45 41.48 -0.79
N ALA A 2 -5.68 41.56 -2.10
CA ALA A 2 -6.41 40.65 -2.99
C ALA A 2 -6.59 39.19 -2.52
N GLN A 3 -7.83 38.79 -2.27
CA GLN A 3 -8.27 37.40 -2.40
C GLN A 3 -7.95 36.97 -3.83
N ALA A 4 -7.03 36.01 -3.99
CA ALA A 4 -6.75 35.40 -5.28
C ALA A 4 -8.05 34.80 -5.80
N ALA A 5 -8.61 35.41 -6.84
CA ALA A 5 -9.77 34.90 -7.55
C ALA A 5 -9.42 33.50 -8.05
N VAL A 6 -9.97 32.48 -7.38
CA VAL A 6 -9.99 31.12 -7.91
C VAL A 6 -10.80 31.22 -9.18
N ILE A 7 -10.12 31.21 -10.32
CA ILE A 7 -10.73 31.08 -11.63
C ILE A 7 -11.42 29.71 -11.61
N LYS A 8 -12.71 29.69 -11.23
CA LYS A 8 -13.60 28.58 -11.51
C LYS A 8 -13.69 28.56 -13.04
N LYS A 9 -12.84 27.75 -13.67
CA LYS A 9 -13.07 27.34 -15.06
C LYS A 9 -14.43 26.67 -15.03
N LYS A 10 -15.46 27.42 -15.46
CA LYS A 10 -16.84 26.98 -15.52
C LYS A 10 -16.81 25.78 -16.45
N VAL A 11 -16.94 24.56 -15.90
CA VAL A 11 -17.07 23.35 -16.69
C VAL A 11 -18.27 23.61 -17.61
N GLU A 12 -17.99 23.76 -18.90
CA GLU A 12 -18.99 24.03 -19.91
C GLU A 12 -20.01 22.91 -19.88
N GLY A 13 -21.28 23.31 -19.69
CA GLY A 13 -22.44 22.42 -19.72
C GLY A 13 -22.48 21.42 -18.58
N ILE A 14 -23.42 21.57 -17.65
CA ILE A 14 -23.92 20.38 -16.95
C ILE A 14 -24.42 19.46 -18.08
N PRO A 15 -23.83 18.26 -18.31
CA PRO A 15 -24.37 17.35 -19.31
C PRO A 15 -25.85 17.17 -19.01
N GLU A 16 -26.67 17.22 -20.06
CA GLU A 16 -28.12 17.10 -19.97
C GLU A 16 -28.47 15.96 -18.99
N LYS A 17 -29.22 16.29 -17.93
CA LYS A 17 -29.57 15.30 -16.91
C LYS A 17 -30.54 14.31 -17.54
N LEU A 18 -30.02 13.16 -17.96
CA LEU A 18 -30.82 12.08 -18.51
C LEU A 18 -31.61 11.40 -17.40
N HIS A 19 -32.82 10.96 -17.73
CA HIS A 19 -33.62 10.16 -16.81
C HIS A 19 -32.93 8.81 -16.56
N VAL A 20 -32.87 8.41 -15.28
CA VAL A 20 -32.32 7.11 -14.85
C VAL A 20 -33.02 5.96 -15.57
N TRP A 21 -34.35 6.05 -15.66
CA TRP A 21 -35.16 5.17 -16.49
C TRP A 21 -35.45 5.86 -17.83
N PRO A 22 -35.24 5.19 -18.98
CA PRO A 22 -34.77 3.82 -19.13
C PRO A 22 -33.24 3.71 -19.32
N TYR A 23 -32.52 4.83 -19.44
CA TYR A 23 -31.17 4.84 -19.98
C TYR A 23 -30.14 4.14 -19.08
N LEU A 24 -30.04 4.54 -17.81
CA LEU A 24 -29.08 3.96 -16.86
C LEU A 24 -29.46 2.51 -16.54
N VAL A 25 -30.75 2.25 -16.29
CA VAL A 25 -31.24 0.92 -15.90
C VAL A 25 -31.01 -0.12 -17.01
N ARG A 26 -31.18 0.24 -18.28
CA ARG A 26 -30.87 -0.67 -19.41
C ARG A 26 -29.39 -1.04 -19.45
N LEU A 27 -28.50 -0.08 -19.20
CA LEU A 27 -27.06 -0.31 -19.19
C LEU A 27 -26.64 -1.17 -18.00
N GLU A 28 -27.14 -0.87 -16.81
CA GLU A 28 -26.90 -1.68 -15.60
C GLU A 28 -27.41 -3.11 -15.78
N PHE A 29 -28.61 -3.28 -16.35
CA PHE A 29 -29.17 -4.59 -16.64
C PHE A 29 -28.33 -5.39 -17.65
N LEU A 30 -27.84 -4.73 -18.70
CA LEU A 30 -26.93 -5.36 -19.66
C LEU A 30 -25.61 -5.78 -19.00
N CYS A 31 -25.00 -4.89 -18.20
CA CYS A 31 -23.80 -5.22 -17.43
C CYS A 31 -24.03 -6.37 -16.44
N ALA A 32 -25.19 -6.41 -15.79
CA ALA A 32 -25.57 -7.50 -14.89
C ALA A 32 -25.69 -8.83 -15.63
N ILE A 33 -26.40 -8.87 -16.77
CA ILE A 33 -26.50 -10.07 -17.62
C ILE A 33 -25.11 -10.54 -18.05
N LEU A 34 -24.27 -9.64 -18.57
CA LEU A 34 -22.91 -9.97 -19.00
C LEU A 34 -22.06 -10.52 -17.85
N THR A 35 -22.17 -9.93 -16.66
CA THR A 35 -21.46 -10.39 -15.46
C THR A 35 -21.94 -11.77 -15.02
N ILE A 36 -23.26 -12.02 -15.01
CA ILE A 36 -23.83 -13.32 -14.66
C ILE A 36 -23.37 -14.38 -15.66
N ILE A 37 -23.44 -14.11 -16.96
CA ILE A 37 -22.95 -15.01 -18.00
C ILE A 37 -21.46 -15.30 -17.80
N ALA A 38 -20.64 -14.27 -17.61
CA ALA A 38 -19.20 -14.43 -17.40
C ALA A 38 -18.89 -15.30 -16.17
N LEU A 39 -19.54 -15.02 -15.03
CA LEU A 39 -19.34 -15.81 -13.80
C LEU A 39 -19.87 -17.24 -13.93
N THR A 40 -20.96 -17.45 -14.67
CA THR A 40 -21.53 -18.78 -14.91
C THR A 40 -20.59 -19.61 -15.78
N VAL A 41 -20.11 -19.04 -16.89
CA VAL A 41 -19.13 -19.69 -17.76
C VAL A 41 -17.85 -20.00 -16.98
N TRP A 42 -17.34 -19.03 -16.21
CA TRP A 42 -16.15 -19.24 -15.38
C TRP A 42 -16.33 -20.37 -14.37
N SER A 43 -17.47 -20.44 -13.70
CA SER A 43 -17.80 -21.48 -12.72
C SER A 43 -17.97 -22.88 -13.32
N ILE A 44 -18.30 -22.99 -14.61
CA ILE A 44 -18.40 -24.27 -15.31
C ILE A 44 -17.03 -24.73 -15.80
N VAL A 45 -16.15 -23.80 -16.18
CA VAL A 45 -14.84 -24.10 -16.77
C VAL A 45 -13.76 -24.36 -15.70
N ILE A 46 -13.85 -23.70 -14.54
CA ILE A 46 -12.81 -23.75 -13.51
C ILE A 46 -13.45 -24.09 -12.15
N ASP A 47 -13.06 -25.24 -11.60
CA ASP A 47 -13.44 -25.64 -10.25
C ASP A 47 -12.83 -24.70 -9.20
N ALA A 48 -13.58 -24.47 -8.13
CA ALA A 48 -13.09 -23.68 -7.01
C ALA A 48 -11.90 -24.39 -6.34
N PRO A 49 -10.77 -23.69 -6.11
CA PRO A 49 -9.60 -24.26 -5.45
C PRO A 49 -9.83 -24.38 -3.94
N LEU A 50 -10.75 -25.25 -3.54
CA LEU A 50 -11.07 -25.52 -2.14
C LEU A 50 -10.18 -26.67 -1.63
N GLU A 51 -9.59 -26.48 -0.44
CA GLU A 51 -8.83 -27.53 0.24
C GLU A 51 -9.77 -28.56 0.90
N GLU A 52 -9.20 -29.68 1.35
CA GLU A 52 -9.89 -30.68 2.17
C GLU A 52 -10.42 -30.07 3.48
N ALA A 53 -11.31 -30.80 4.17
CA ALA A 53 -11.81 -30.38 5.46
C ALA A 53 -10.67 -30.09 6.46
N ALA A 54 -10.81 -29.00 7.22
CA ALA A 54 -9.77 -28.52 8.10
C ALA A 54 -9.28 -29.60 9.08
N ASN A 55 -7.97 -29.82 9.10
CA ASN A 55 -7.32 -30.76 10.02
C ASN A 55 -6.38 -29.98 10.98
N PRO A 56 -6.69 -29.93 12.29
CA PRO A 56 -5.85 -29.24 13.28
C PRO A 56 -4.41 -29.79 13.39
N THR A 57 -4.16 -31.02 12.94
CA THR A 57 -2.84 -31.66 13.03
C THR A 57 -1.95 -31.41 11.80
N LYS A 58 -2.48 -30.78 10.74
CA LYS A 58 -1.76 -30.53 9.49
C LYS A 58 -1.88 -29.07 9.09
N THR A 59 -0.77 -28.35 9.12
CA THR A 59 -0.71 -26.98 8.58
C THR A 59 -0.36 -27.01 7.09
N PRO A 60 -1.18 -26.41 6.21
CA PRO A 60 -0.87 -26.37 4.78
C PRO A 60 0.38 -25.52 4.53
N ASN A 61 1.22 -25.97 3.59
CA ASN A 61 2.42 -25.24 3.18
C ASN A 61 2.45 -25.14 1.63
N PRO A 62 2.34 -23.93 1.06
CA PRO A 62 2.14 -22.63 1.70
C PRO A 62 0.68 -22.39 2.12
N SER A 63 0.46 -21.78 3.28
CA SER A 63 -0.86 -21.26 3.67
C SER A 63 -1.07 -19.89 3.02
N LYS A 64 -1.75 -19.84 1.87
CA LYS A 64 -2.07 -18.59 1.15
C LYS A 64 -3.44 -18.07 1.59
N ALA A 65 -3.51 -16.80 1.96
CA ALA A 65 -4.78 -16.10 2.14
C ALA A 65 -5.46 -15.88 0.77
N PRO A 66 -6.77 -15.58 0.76
CA PRO A 66 -7.45 -15.13 -0.46
C PRO A 66 -6.70 -13.98 -1.13
N TRP A 67 -6.74 -13.93 -2.47
CA TRP A 67 -5.86 -13.08 -3.26
C TRP A 67 -5.92 -11.58 -2.93
N TYR A 68 -7.08 -11.09 -2.49
CA TYR A 68 -7.28 -9.70 -2.08
C TYR A 68 -6.61 -9.35 -0.74
N PHE A 69 -6.23 -10.35 0.07
CA PHE A 69 -5.45 -10.18 1.30
C PHE A 69 -3.96 -10.53 1.14
N LEU A 70 -3.55 -11.12 0.00
CA LEU A 70 -2.16 -11.51 -0.21
C LEU A 70 -1.18 -10.33 -0.13
N GLY A 71 -1.61 -9.13 -0.51
CA GLY A 71 -0.80 -7.93 -0.35
C GLY A 71 -0.41 -7.68 1.12
N LEU A 72 -1.38 -7.79 2.05
CA LEU A 72 -1.13 -7.68 3.49
C LEU A 72 -0.32 -8.86 4.02
N GLN A 73 -0.59 -10.06 3.53
CA GLN A 73 0.16 -11.24 3.94
C GLN A 73 1.63 -11.14 3.54
N ASP A 74 1.95 -10.60 2.37
CA ASP A 74 3.34 -10.39 1.97
C ASP A 74 4.04 -9.36 2.85
N ILE A 75 3.31 -8.33 3.34
CA ILE A 75 3.85 -7.33 4.26
C ILE A 75 4.36 -7.96 5.58
N LEU A 76 3.77 -9.08 6.04
CA LEU A 76 4.22 -9.81 7.24
C LEU A 76 5.63 -10.41 7.13
N VAL A 77 6.20 -10.49 5.92
CA VAL A 77 7.58 -10.94 5.73
C VAL A 77 8.58 -9.86 6.12
N TYR A 78 8.17 -8.59 6.00
CA TYR A 78 9.04 -7.42 6.19
C TYR A 78 8.84 -6.75 7.54
N PHE A 79 7.64 -6.88 8.12
CA PHE A 79 7.26 -6.25 9.38
C PHE A 79 6.70 -7.26 10.37
N ASP A 80 6.85 -6.98 11.67
CA ASP A 80 6.24 -7.79 12.72
C ASP A 80 4.69 -7.70 12.68
N PRO A 81 3.97 -8.72 13.22
CA PRO A 81 2.51 -8.83 13.07
C PRO A 81 1.70 -7.64 13.56
N TRP A 82 2.16 -6.92 14.58
CA TRP A 82 1.45 -5.74 15.10
C TRP A 82 1.38 -4.61 14.05
N PHE A 83 2.45 -4.38 13.30
CA PHE A 83 2.48 -3.33 12.29
C PHE A 83 1.77 -3.78 11.02
N ALA A 84 2.15 -4.94 10.48
CA ALA A 84 1.60 -5.46 9.23
C ALA A 84 0.10 -5.83 9.34
N GLY A 85 -0.30 -6.40 10.48
CA GLY A 85 -1.67 -6.91 10.69
C GLY A 85 -2.65 -5.88 11.23
N VAL A 86 -2.19 -4.87 11.98
CA VAL A 86 -3.08 -3.89 12.63
C VAL A 86 -2.80 -2.47 12.15
N VAL A 87 -1.59 -1.96 12.33
CA VAL A 87 -1.29 -0.54 12.08
C VAL A 87 -1.40 -0.19 10.60
N ALA A 88 -0.77 -0.95 9.71
CA ALA A 88 -0.78 -0.66 8.28
C ALA A 88 -2.21 -0.69 7.68
N PRO A 89 -3.05 -1.72 7.93
CA PRO A 89 -4.45 -1.72 7.49
C PRO A 89 -5.25 -0.54 8.03
N VAL A 90 -5.11 -0.20 9.32
CA VAL A 90 -5.81 0.93 9.93
C VAL A 90 -5.37 2.25 9.28
N LEU A 91 -4.07 2.44 9.04
CA LEU A 91 -3.55 3.62 8.37
C LEU A 91 -4.02 3.74 6.92
N ILE A 92 -4.16 2.62 6.19
CA ILE A 92 -4.72 2.62 4.84
C ILE A 92 -6.18 3.09 4.88
N ILE A 93 -7.01 2.51 5.77
CA ILE A 93 -8.44 2.85 5.87
C ILE A 93 -8.62 4.32 6.31
N VAL A 94 -7.92 4.75 7.37
CA VAL A 94 -7.95 6.13 7.85
C VAL A 94 -7.41 7.09 6.79
N GLY A 95 -6.33 6.74 6.11
CA GLY A 95 -5.76 7.52 5.01
C GLY A 95 -6.76 7.74 3.88
N LEU A 96 -7.50 6.70 3.47
CA LEU A 96 -8.55 6.80 2.46
C LEU A 96 -9.72 7.69 2.94
N MET A 97 -10.15 7.57 4.19
CA MET A 97 -11.19 8.44 4.77
C MET A 97 -10.74 9.91 4.86
N LEU A 98 -9.44 10.16 5.01
CA LEU A 98 -8.89 11.51 5.07
C LEU A 98 -8.77 12.20 3.71
N ILE A 99 -8.82 11.46 2.59
CA ILE A 99 -8.65 12.03 1.23
C ILE A 99 -9.51 13.28 0.98
N PRO A 100 -10.84 13.27 1.26
CA PRO A 100 -11.69 14.43 1.01
C PRO A 100 -11.32 15.68 1.84
N TYR A 101 -10.68 15.49 2.99
CA TYR A 101 -10.25 16.58 3.88
C TYR A 101 -8.86 17.09 3.55
N LEU A 102 -8.01 16.20 3.04
CA LEU A 102 -6.64 16.52 2.65
C LEU A 102 -6.61 17.18 1.27
N ASP A 103 -7.43 16.74 0.32
CA ASP A 103 -7.50 17.32 -1.01
C ASP A 103 -8.33 18.61 -1.04
N VAL A 104 -7.67 19.73 -1.29
CA VAL A 104 -8.29 21.05 -1.37
C VAL A 104 -8.47 21.53 -2.80
N ASN A 105 -8.05 20.76 -3.81
CA ASN A 105 -8.16 21.17 -5.20
C ASN A 105 -9.60 20.97 -5.70
N PRO A 106 -10.35 22.02 -6.06
CA PRO A 106 -11.72 21.88 -6.55
C PRO A 106 -11.78 21.42 -8.02
N LEU A 107 -10.67 21.51 -8.76
CA LEU A 107 -10.59 21.12 -10.17
C LEU A 107 -10.49 19.60 -10.30
N GLY A 108 -10.88 19.04 -11.45
CA GLY A 108 -10.90 17.59 -11.69
C GLY A 108 -11.88 16.78 -10.84
N ASN A 109 -12.90 17.41 -10.24
CA ASN A 109 -13.99 16.71 -9.57
C ASN A 109 -15.16 16.50 -10.56
N GLY A 110 -15.54 15.25 -10.79
CA GLY A 110 -16.64 14.88 -11.68
C GLY A 110 -16.30 14.78 -13.18
N TYR A 111 -15.02 14.96 -13.56
CA TYR A 111 -14.53 14.71 -14.92
C TYR A 111 -13.09 14.19 -14.88
N TYR A 112 -12.71 13.42 -15.90
CA TYR A 112 -11.36 12.87 -16.01
C TYR A 112 -10.38 13.93 -16.53
N THR A 113 -9.36 14.25 -15.73
CA THR A 113 -8.29 15.18 -16.10
C THR A 113 -6.97 14.75 -15.49
N TYR A 114 -5.94 14.61 -16.31
CA TYR A 114 -4.59 14.28 -15.84
C TYR A 114 -3.83 15.53 -15.38
N HIS A 115 -3.92 16.62 -16.14
CA HIS A 115 -3.07 17.80 -15.97
C HIS A 115 -3.33 18.55 -14.66
N GLU A 116 -4.57 18.54 -14.17
CA GLU A 116 -4.98 19.31 -12.99
C GLU A 116 -4.74 18.56 -11.67
N ARG A 117 -4.46 17.25 -11.72
CA ARG A 117 -4.35 16.38 -10.54
C ARG A 117 -3.15 15.43 -10.56
N LYS A 118 -2.09 15.77 -11.31
CA LYS A 118 -0.92 14.90 -11.53
C LYS A 118 -0.38 14.27 -10.24
N ALA A 119 -0.14 15.05 -9.19
CA ALA A 119 0.41 14.53 -7.93
C ALA A 119 -0.51 13.49 -7.27
N ALA A 120 -1.81 13.76 -7.18
CA ALA A 120 -2.77 12.82 -6.59
C ALA A 120 -2.88 11.53 -7.41
N ILE A 121 -2.90 11.65 -8.74
CA ILE A 121 -2.93 10.50 -9.65
C ILE A 121 -1.66 9.66 -9.50
N TRP A 122 -0.48 10.29 -9.48
CA TRP A 122 0.79 9.57 -9.32
C TRP A 122 0.90 8.88 -7.97
N VAL A 123 0.51 9.53 -6.88
CA VAL A 123 0.48 8.92 -5.54
C VAL A 123 -0.47 7.72 -5.51
N TYR A 124 -1.65 7.84 -6.11
CA TYR A 124 -2.60 6.73 -6.21
C TYR A 124 -2.07 5.58 -7.07
N CYS A 125 -1.58 5.87 -8.28
CA CYS A 125 -1.01 4.85 -9.17
C CYS A 125 0.18 4.14 -8.53
N PHE A 126 1.06 4.88 -7.85
CA PHE A 126 2.19 4.28 -7.15
C PHE A 126 1.74 3.43 -5.96
N GLY A 127 0.90 3.96 -5.06
CA GLY A 127 0.47 3.23 -3.87
C GLY A 127 -0.41 2.02 -4.17
N PHE A 128 -1.37 2.17 -5.09
CA PHE A 128 -2.31 1.10 -5.43
C PHE A 128 -1.77 0.20 -6.56
N LEU A 129 -1.49 0.75 -7.74
CA LEU A 129 -1.13 -0.09 -8.90
C LEU A 129 0.29 -0.65 -8.79
N VAL A 130 1.26 0.13 -8.32
CA VAL A 130 2.64 -0.35 -8.23
C VAL A 130 2.82 -1.14 -6.95
N LEU A 131 2.62 -0.54 -5.78
CA LEU A 131 2.90 -1.20 -4.50
C LEU A 131 1.90 -2.32 -4.18
N TRP A 132 0.60 -2.02 -4.12
CA TRP A 132 -0.39 -3.01 -3.67
C TRP A 132 -0.54 -4.19 -4.63
N ILE A 133 -0.72 -3.93 -5.92
CA ILE A 133 -0.84 -5.01 -6.92
C ILE A 133 0.47 -5.79 -7.05
N ALA A 134 1.65 -5.15 -6.98
CA ALA A 134 2.91 -5.91 -7.01
C ALA A 134 3.04 -6.85 -5.81
N LEU A 135 2.63 -6.43 -4.61
CA LEU A 135 2.62 -7.32 -3.43
C LEU A 135 1.68 -8.51 -3.63
N ILE A 136 0.50 -8.30 -4.24
CA ILE A 136 -0.41 -9.40 -4.60
C ILE A 136 0.23 -10.33 -5.63
N ILE A 137 0.82 -9.80 -6.70
CA ILE A 137 1.49 -10.59 -7.74
C ILE A 137 2.64 -11.41 -7.13
N MET A 138 3.44 -10.80 -6.25
CA MET A 138 4.49 -11.50 -5.50
C MET A 138 3.90 -12.65 -4.66
N GLY A 139 2.84 -12.40 -3.90
CA GLY A 139 2.16 -13.40 -3.09
C GLY A 139 1.53 -14.55 -3.90
N VAL A 140 0.93 -14.26 -5.04
CA VAL A 140 0.28 -15.27 -5.89
C VAL A 140 1.34 -16.12 -6.60
N PHE A 141 2.24 -15.48 -7.34
CA PHE A 141 3.08 -16.15 -8.35
C PHE A 141 4.52 -16.40 -7.91
N LEU A 142 5.06 -15.62 -6.97
CA LEU A 142 6.47 -15.69 -6.60
C LEU A 142 6.70 -16.33 -5.22
N ARG A 143 5.68 -16.36 -4.35
CA ARG A 143 5.73 -17.06 -3.06
C ARG A 143 5.41 -18.54 -3.21
N GLY A 144 6.42 -19.37 -2.96
CA GLY A 144 6.35 -20.83 -3.00
C GLY A 144 6.39 -21.48 -1.60
N PRO A 145 6.84 -22.74 -1.50
CA PRO A 145 6.93 -23.47 -0.23
C PRO A 145 7.73 -22.70 0.84
N GLY A 146 7.22 -22.71 2.07
CA GLY A 146 7.78 -21.98 3.21
C GLY A 146 7.64 -20.46 3.12
N TRP A 147 6.78 -19.96 2.22
CA TRP A 147 6.66 -18.54 1.88
C TRP A 147 7.98 -17.92 1.36
N ASN A 148 8.86 -18.75 0.81
CA ASN A 148 10.10 -18.30 0.19
C ASN A 148 9.82 -17.63 -1.15
N LEU A 149 10.67 -16.67 -1.51
CA LEU A 149 10.64 -16.02 -2.81
C LEU A 149 11.34 -16.91 -3.85
N PHE A 150 10.62 -17.22 -4.92
CA PHE A 150 11.12 -17.91 -6.10
C PHE A 150 10.94 -17.00 -7.31
N MET A 151 11.99 -16.89 -8.13
CA MET A 151 11.89 -16.18 -9.40
C MET A 151 11.05 -17.01 -10.39
N PRO A 152 10.39 -16.39 -11.40
CA PRO A 152 9.50 -17.12 -12.33
C PRO A 152 10.14 -18.32 -13.03
N TRP A 153 11.45 -18.32 -13.20
CA TRP A 153 12.23 -19.39 -13.85
C TRP A 153 12.87 -20.38 -12.87
N GLN A 154 12.66 -20.22 -11.56
CA GLN A 154 13.25 -21.10 -10.54
C GLN A 154 12.29 -22.23 -10.17
N TYR A 155 12.82 -23.46 -10.10
CA TYR A 155 12.06 -24.60 -9.60
C TYR A 155 11.70 -24.44 -8.11
N TRP A 156 10.46 -24.76 -7.75
CA TRP A 156 9.98 -24.71 -6.37
C TRP A 156 10.33 -25.98 -5.63
N ASP A 157 11.47 -25.97 -4.94
CA ASP A 157 11.89 -27.06 -4.07
C ASP A 157 11.12 -27.00 -2.73
N PRO A 158 10.30 -28.02 -2.40
CA PRO A 158 9.56 -28.08 -1.13
C PRO A 158 10.45 -28.19 0.12
N HIS A 159 11.69 -28.68 -0.03
CA HIS A 159 12.63 -28.92 1.06
C HIS A 159 13.62 -27.76 1.24
N LYS A 160 13.48 -26.69 0.47
CA LYS A 160 14.33 -25.51 0.58
C LYS A 160 14.10 -24.78 1.90
N VAL A 161 15.02 -24.99 2.85
CA VAL A 161 15.10 -24.22 4.09
C VAL A 161 16.05 -23.05 3.88
N VAL A 162 15.51 -21.86 3.68
CA VAL A 162 16.32 -20.63 3.63
C VAL A 162 16.56 -20.18 5.06
N ALA A 163 17.81 -20.20 5.51
CA ALA A 163 18.19 -19.56 6.76
C ALA A 163 18.10 -18.04 6.56
N LEU A 164 16.97 -17.43 6.96
CA LEU A 164 16.87 -15.98 7.04
C LEU A 164 17.78 -15.49 8.17
N VAL A 165 19.04 -15.21 7.84
CA VAL A 165 19.97 -14.54 8.76
C VAL A 165 19.45 -13.13 8.97
N ASN A 166 18.74 -12.94 10.08
CA ASN A 166 18.18 -11.66 10.44
C ASN A 166 19.32 -10.80 11.01
N VAL A 167 19.67 -9.74 10.28
CA VAL A 167 20.61 -8.73 10.76
C VAL A 167 19.80 -7.50 11.13
N ASP A 168 20.00 -6.95 12.33
CA ASP A 168 19.41 -5.66 12.65
C ASP A 168 20.34 -4.55 12.17
N LEU A 169 19.75 -3.47 11.70
CA LEU A 169 20.45 -2.31 11.18
C LEU A 169 21.55 -1.81 12.14
N PRO A 170 21.32 -1.67 13.46
CA PRO A 170 22.37 -1.21 14.37
C PRO A 170 23.58 -2.17 14.43
N TYR A 171 23.35 -3.49 14.35
CA TYR A 171 24.43 -4.46 14.30
C TYR A 171 25.22 -4.37 13.00
N ALA A 172 24.56 -4.06 11.87
CA ALA A 172 25.23 -3.83 10.59
C ALA A 172 26.19 -2.62 10.64
N PHE A 173 25.89 -1.61 11.47
CA PHE A 173 26.76 -0.47 11.75
C PHE A 173 27.74 -0.69 12.91
N GLY A 174 27.85 -1.91 13.44
CA GLY A 174 28.80 -2.26 14.51
C GLY A 174 28.33 -1.92 15.93
N VAL A 175 27.09 -1.43 16.10
CA VAL A 175 26.51 -1.14 17.42
C VAL A 175 25.93 -2.41 18.00
N ARG A 176 26.66 -3.05 18.94
CA ARG A 176 26.27 -4.34 19.53
C ARG A 176 25.61 -4.24 20.90
N THR A 177 25.67 -3.08 21.53
CA THR A 177 25.04 -2.85 22.85
C THR A 177 23.56 -2.57 22.67
N TYR A 178 22.72 -3.19 23.50
CA TYR A 178 21.26 -3.04 23.44
C TYR A 178 20.80 -1.56 23.46
N ASN A 179 21.26 -0.79 24.46
CA ASN A 179 20.91 0.63 24.59
C ASN A 179 21.39 1.45 23.38
N GLY A 180 22.55 1.11 22.83
CA GLY A 180 23.10 1.75 21.64
C GLY A 180 22.26 1.43 20.40
N ALA A 181 21.84 0.18 20.24
CA ALA A 181 21.01 -0.26 19.13
C ALA A 181 19.61 0.39 19.17
N MET A 182 19.02 0.51 20.37
CA MET A 182 17.75 1.20 20.57
C MET A 182 17.84 2.69 20.22
N LEU A 183 18.88 3.40 20.69
CA LEU A 183 19.06 4.82 20.38
C LEU A 183 19.37 5.06 18.91
N PHE A 184 20.20 4.20 18.31
CA PHE A 184 20.52 4.29 16.88
C PHE A 184 19.28 4.07 16.01
N GLY A 185 18.52 2.99 16.25
CA GLY A 185 17.29 2.71 15.51
C GLY A 185 16.24 3.82 15.65
N GLY A 186 16.06 4.33 16.87
CA GLY A 186 15.17 5.46 17.14
C GLY A 186 15.63 6.74 16.43
N ALA A 187 16.93 7.05 16.46
CA ALA A 187 17.49 8.20 15.75
C ALA A 187 17.34 8.08 14.23
N VAL A 188 17.48 6.87 13.65
CA VAL A 188 17.27 6.63 12.22
C VAL A 188 15.80 6.86 11.84
N ILE A 189 14.85 6.34 12.61
CA ILE A 189 13.43 6.50 12.31
C ILE A 189 12.99 7.96 12.51
N LEU A 190 13.36 8.58 13.62
CA LEU A 190 13.05 10.00 13.86
C LEU A 190 13.73 10.89 12.83
N GLY A 191 14.96 10.59 12.46
CA GLY A 191 15.68 11.27 11.38
C GLY A 191 14.96 11.14 10.04
N TYR A 192 14.48 9.94 9.69
CA TYR A 192 13.71 9.71 8.47
C TYR A 192 12.46 10.59 8.40
N PHE A 193 11.65 10.60 9.46
CA PHE A 193 10.43 11.42 9.51
C PHE A 193 10.75 12.93 9.56
N ALA A 194 11.70 13.36 10.40
CA ALA A 194 12.04 14.76 10.54
C ALA A 194 12.67 15.33 9.25
N VAL A 195 13.63 14.63 8.66
CA VAL A 195 14.30 15.04 7.42
C VAL A 195 13.33 14.95 6.25
N GLY A 196 12.55 13.87 6.14
CA GLY A 196 11.53 13.72 5.10
C GLY A 196 10.52 14.86 5.12
N THR A 197 10.03 15.20 6.31
CA THR A 197 9.08 16.30 6.49
C THR A 197 9.70 17.66 6.24
N ALA A 198 10.95 17.89 6.67
CA ALA A 198 11.68 19.13 6.37
C ALA A 198 11.93 19.32 4.87
N ILE A 199 12.35 18.26 4.15
CA ILE A 199 12.58 18.30 2.70
C ILE A 199 11.27 18.62 1.97
N TYR A 200 10.18 17.95 2.34
CA TYR A 200 8.90 18.16 1.67
C TYR A 200 8.36 19.57 1.92
N PHE A 201 8.45 20.07 3.16
CA PHE A 201 8.10 21.47 3.44
C PHE A 201 9.01 22.47 2.70
N PHE A 202 10.28 22.13 2.50
CA PHE A 202 11.20 22.96 1.73
C PHE A 202 10.82 23.00 0.24
N MET A 203 10.46 21.86 -0.35
CA MET A 203 10.06 21.76 -1.75
C MET A 203 8.70 22.42 -2.02
N GLU A 204 7.73 22.22 -1.13
CA GLU A 204 6.33 22.62 -1.30
C GLU A 204 5.93 23.86 -0.49
N ARG A 205 6.87 24.80 -0.28
CA ARG A 205 6.64 26.05 0.48
C ARG A 205 5.43 26.84 -0.01
N LYS A 206 5.13 26.80 -1.31
CA LYS A 206 3.98 27.47 -1.94
C LYS A 206 2.67 26.77 -1.59
N ALA A 207 2.64 25.44 -1.63
CA ALA A 207 1.46 24.65 -1.29
C ALA A 207 1.14 24.70 0.21
N LEU A 208 2.16 24.87 1.08
CA LEU A 208 1.95 25.05 2.52
C LEU A 208 1.02 26.23 2.85
N LYS A 209 1.16 27.35 2.13
CA LYS A 209 0.33 28.55 2.31
C LYS A 209 -1.12 28.34 1.83
N ALA A 210 -1.35 27.42 0.90
CA ALA A 210 -2.66 27.19 0.30
C ALA A 210 -3.47 26.09 1.01
N VAL A 211 -2.82 24.99 1.42
CA VAL A 211 -3.47 23.82 2.01
C VAL A 211 -3.56 23.93 3.54
N GLY A 212 -2.64 24.68 4.16
CA GLY A 212 -2.51 24.78 5.61
C GLY A 212 -1.54 23.74 6.20
N PHE A 213 -0.94 24.10 7.34
CA PHE A 213 0.15 23.33 7.97
C PHE A 213 -0.27 21.90 8.35
N LEU A 214 -1.36 21.74 9.11
CA LEU A 214 -1.78 20.43 9.65
C LEU A 214 -2.12 19.43 8.53
N ARG A 215 -2.84 19.87 7.49
CA ARG A 215 -3.22 19.01 6.36
C ARG A 215 -2.01 18.60 5.54
N MET A 216 -1.07 19.53 5.33
CA MET A 216 0.18 19.21 4.64
C MET A 216 1.03 18.23 5.46
N PHE A 217 1.15 18.44 6.77
CA PHE A 217 1.85 17.53 7.67
C PHE A 217 1.28 16.10 7.58
N LEU A 218 -0.05 15.93 7.72
CA LEU A 218 -0.68 14.62 7.61
C LEU A 218 -0.47 13.94 6.25
N LYS A 219 -0.51 14.70 5.13
CA LYS A 219 -0.20 14.16 3.80
C LYS A 219 1.22 13.64 3.73
N ILE A 220 2.17 14.40 4.27
CA ILE A 220 3.59 14.05 4.25
C ILE A 220 3.82 12.79 5.09
N GLU A 221 3.29 12.74 6.31
CA GLU A 221 3.47 11.58 7.20
C GLU A 221 2.89 10.30 6.56
N LEU A 222 1.68 10.35 5.99
CA LEU A 222 1.10 9.22 5.26
C LEU A 222 1.96 8.80 4.05
N PHE A 223 2.49 9.77 3.30
CA PHE A 223 3.37 9.49 2.17
C PHE A 223 4.71 8.88 2.61
N LEU A 224 5.32 9.39 3.69
CA LEU A 224 6.56 8.87 4.25
C LEU A 224 6.39 7.46 4.81
N ILE A 225 5.24 7.13 5.41
CA ILE A 225 4.93 5.75 5.83
C ILE A 225 4.84 4.83 4.63
N MET A 226 4.13 5.24 3.56
CA MET A 226 4.03 4.47 2.32
C MET A 226 5.41 4.21 1.70
N MET A 227 6.27 5.24 1.62
CA MET A 227 7.65 5.08 1.15
C MET A 227 8.50 4.25 2.12
N GLY A 228 8.25 4.35 3.42
CA GLY A 228 8.93 3.56 4.45
C GLY A 228 8.68 2.06 4.29
N ILE A 229 7.47 1.67 3.91
CA ILE A 229 7.14 0.26 3.57
C ILE A 229 8.00 -0.20 2.39
N VAL A 230 8.10 0.59 1.31
CA VAL A 230 8.94 0.26 0.15
C VAL A 230 10.41 0.12 0.54
N ILE A 231 10.94 1.11 1.28
CA ILE A 231 12.33 1.10 1.75
C ILE A 231 12.58 -0.15 2.59
N LYS A 232 11.66 -0.50 3.49
CA LYS A 232 11.79 -1.69 4.32
C LYS A 232 11.81 -2.98 3.51
N ILE A 233 10.95 -3.10 2.50
CA ILE A 233 10.95 -4.24 1.57
C ILE A 233 12.32 -4.36 0.88
N VAL A 234 12.85 -3.25 0.38
CA VAL A 234 14.18 -3.23 -0.28
C VAL A 234 15.30 -3.59 0.70
N LEU A 235 15.27 -3.06 1.93
CA LEU A 235 16.25 -3.39 2.97
C LEU A 235 16.22 -4.89 3.31
N ARG A 236 15.03 -5.48 3.36
CA ARG A 236 14.86 -6.89 3.66
C ARG A 236 15.31 -7.79 2.51
N LEU A 237 14.93 -7.48 1.27
CA LEU A 237 15.26 -8.29 0.11
C LEU A 237 16.72 -8.13 -0.35
N GLY A 238 17.28 -6.92 -0.25
CA GLY A 238 18.63 -6.61 -0.73
C GLY A 238 19.72 -6.84 0.31
N PHE A 239 19.46 -6.52 1.58
CA PHE A 239 20.49 -6.51 2.64
C PHE A 239 20.17 -7.44 3.82
N ASN A 240 19.08 -8.21 3.75
CA ASN A 240 18.60 -9.10 4.83
C ASN A 240 18.33 -8.39 6.17
N ILE A 241 18.14 -7.06 6.15
CA ILE A 241 17.92 -6.29 7.37
C ILE A 241 16.49 -6.52 7.86
N LYS A 242 16.33 -7.15 9.03
CA LYS A 242 15.01 -7.43 9.61
C LYS A 242 14.50 -6.27 10.46
N TYR A 243 15.32 -5.75 11.37
CA TYR A 243 14.91 -4.70 12.28
C TYR A 243 15.76 -3.45 12.10
N VAL A 244 15.11 -2.30 11.96
CA VAL A 244 15.67 -0.95 11.98
C VAL A 244 15.68 -0.44 13.42
N TRP A 245 14.62 -0.69 14.17
CA TRP A 245 14.50 -0.29 15.58
C TRP A 245 14.02 -1.45 16.43
N VAL A 246 14.81 -1.78 17.44
CA VAL A 246 14.56 -2.87 18.39
C VAL A 246 14.30 -2.26 19.76
N THR A 247 13.16 -2.57 20.36
CA THR A 247 12.77 -2.14 21.71
C THR A 247 12.27 -3.34 22.52
N PRO A 248 12.07 -3.24 23.85
CA PRO A 248 11.56 -4.36 24.64
C PRO A 248 10.13 -4.77 24.24
N TRP A 249 9.38 -3.83 23.63
CA TRP A 249 7.94 -3.94 23.42
C TRP A 249 7.59 -4.21 21.96
N PHE A 250 8.31 -3.60 21.02
CA PHE A 250 8.07 -3.72 19.59
C PHE A 250 9.35 -3.58 18.78
N ASN A 251 9.32 -4.15 17.58
CA ASN A 251 10.39 -3.99 16.59
C ASN A 251 9.82 -3.48 15.26
N ILE A 252 10.60 -2.66 14.56
CA ILE A 252 10.29 -2.06 13.26
C ILE A 252 11.43 -2.33 12.31
#